data_AF-U7UN96-F1
#
_entry.id   AF-U7UN96-F1
#
_cell.length_a   1.000
_cell.length_b   1.000
_cell.length_c   1.000
_cell.angle_alpha   90.00
_cell.angle_beta   90.00
_cell.angle_gamma   90.00
#
_symmetry.space_group_name_H-M   'P 1'
#
loop_
_entity.id
_entity.type
_entity.pdbx_description
1 polymer ?
#
loop_
_entity_poly.entity_id
_entity_poly.type
_entity_poly.pdbx_seq_one_letter_code
_entity_poly.pdbx_strand_id
1 'polypeptide(L)' 'MSLPKIGEEFGGRDHSTVIHAYEKIRKDIERDVSLKIKVRDLIKEIKS' A
#
# COMPACT_ATOMS: atom_id res chain seq x y z
N MET A 1 -7.56 -10.86 -0.29
CA MET A 1 -6.55 -11.25 0.73
C MET A 1 -6.90 -10.52 2.02
N SER A 2 -6.81 -11.15 3.21
CA SER A 2 -7.13 -10.50 4.48
C SER A 2 -5.93 -9.68 5.02
N LEU A 3 -6.17 -8.68 5.88
CA LEU A 3 -5.10 -7.87 6.47
C LEU A 3 -4.08 -8.69 7.29
N PRO A 4 -4.47 -9.69 8.10
CA PRO A 4 -3.51 -10.56 8.77
C PRO A 4 -2.67 -11.37 7.77
N LYS A 5 -3.29 -11.89 6.70
CA LYS A 5 -2.56 -12.64 5.68
C LYS A 5 -1.54 -11.76 4.96
N ILE A 6 -1.91 -10.52 4.64
CA ILE A 6 -0.94 -9.55 4.11
C ILE A 6 0.21 -9.38 5.10
N GLY A 7 -0.06 -9.10 6.37
CA GLY A 7 0.97 -8.97 7.40
C GLY A 7 1.96 -10.14 7.43
N GLU A 8 1.43 -11.37 7.35
CA GLU A 8 2.22 -12.61 7.29
C GLU A 8 3.15 -12.66 6.06
N GLU A 9 2.63 -12.39 4.86
CA GLU A 9 3.41 -12.36 3.61
C GLU A 9 4.51 -11.26 3.62
N PHE A 10 4.33 -10.22 4.44
CA PHE A 10 5.29 -9.13 4.64
C PHE A 10 6.18 -9.32 5.87
N GLY A 11 6.49 -10.59 6.20
CA GLY A 11 7.46 -10.96 7.23
C GLY A 11 6.85 -11.12 8.63
N GLY A 12 5.64 -11.68 8.72
CA GLY A 12 4.97 -11.90 10.01
C GLY A 12 4.56 -10.62 10.72
N ARG A 13 4.30 -9.53 9.98
CA ARG A 13 3.92 -8.24 10.55
C ARG A 13 2.50 -8.28 11.08
N ASP A 14 2.28 -7.59 12.19
CA ASP A 14 0.92 -7.44 12.73
C ASP A 14 0.01 -6.71 11.73
N HIS A 15 -1.25 -7.12 11.69
CA HIS A 15 -2.26 -6.54 10.80
C HIS A 15 -2.42 -5.01 10.98
N SER A 16 -2.21 -4.47 12.18
CA SER A 16 -2.21 -3.02 12.41
C SER A 16 -1.10 -2.31 11.64
N THR A 17 0.04 -2.97 11.43
CA THR A 17 1.15 -2.43 10.61
C THR A 17 0.72 -2.25 9.16
N VAL A 18 -0.06 -3.19 8.63
CA VAL A 18 -0.64 -3.09 7.27
C VAL A 18 -1.62 -1.91 7.19
N ILE A 19 -2.46 -1.75 8.21
CA ILE A 19 -3.41 -0.62 8.29
C ILE A 19 -2.66 0.72 8.35
N HIS A 20 -1.64 0.84 9.20
CA HIS A 20 -0.85 2.05 9.32
C HIS A 20 -0.09 2.39 8.02
N ALA A 21 0.47 1.38 7.35
CA ALA A 21 1.12 1.57 6.06
C ALA A 21 0.14 2.07 4.99
N TYR A 22 -1.05 1.47 4.91
CA TYR A 22 -2.10 1.90 3.99
C TYR A 22 -2.52 3.35 4.26
N GLU A 23 -2.84 3.70 5.51
CA GLU A 23 -3.27 5.05 5.88
C GLU A 23 -2.18 6.10 5.62
N LYS A 24 -0.91 5.75 5.85
CA LYS A 24 0.22 6.62 5.52
C LYS A 24 0.28 6.91 4.03
N ILE A 25 0.29 5.87 3.20
CA ILE A 25 0.38 6.03 1.74
C ILE A 25 -0.86 6.75 1.19
N ARG A 26 -2.04 6.46 1.71
CA ARG A 26 -3.28 7.14 1.33
C ARG A 26 -3.18 8.65 1.55
N LYS A 27 -2.72 9.09 2.72
CA LYS A 27 -2.49 10.52 3.02
C LYS A 27 -1.38 11.12 2.17
N ASP A 28 -0.32 10.38 1.91
CA ASP A 28 0.82 10.84 1.11
C ASP A 28 0.42 11.07 -0.36
N ILE A 29 -0.45 10.23 -0.92
CA ILE A 29 -0.96 10.38 -2.29
C ILE A 29 -1.76 11.69 -2.48
N GLU A 30 -2.43 12.18 -1.44
CA GLU A 30 -3.20 13.42 -1.50
C GLU A 30 -2.30 14.65 -1.60
N ARG A 31 -1.07 14.58 -1.07
CA ARG A 31 -0.12 15.70 -0.99
C ARG A 31 1.07 15.60 -1.94
N ASP A 32 1.40 14.41 -2.44
CA ASP A 32 2.53 14.16 -3.33
C ASP A 32 2.05 13.64 -4.70
N VAL A 33 2.09 14.54 -5.69
CA VAL A 33 1.72 14.24 -7.08
C VAL A 33 2.64 13.19 -7.71
N SER A 34 3.94 13.19 -7.37
CA SER A 34 4.89 12.21 -7.87
C SER A 34 4.58 10.82 -7.32
N LEU A 35 4.26 10.71 -6.01
CA LEU A 35 3.82 9.45 -5.43
C LEU A 35 2.52 8.96 -6.06
N LYS A 36 1.55 9.85 -6.27
CA LYS A 36 0.28 9.52 -6.95
C LYS A 36 0.51 8.94 -8.35
N ILE A 37 1.40 9.54 -9.14
CA ILE A 37 1.75 9.05 -10.48
C ILE A 37 2.40 7.67 -10.38
N LYS A 38 3.40 7.49 -9.50
CA LYS A 38 4.08 6.20 -9.29
C LYS A 38 3.10 5.09 -8.92
N VAL A 39 2.19 5.33 -7.97
CA VAL A 39 1.18 4.34 -7.55
C VAL A 39 0.24 4.00 -8.70
N ARG A 40 -0.22 4.99 -9.47
CA ARG A 40 -1.06 4.75 -10.64
C ARG A 40 -0.35 3.89 -11.70
N ASP A 41 0.93 4.16 -11.94
CA ASP A 41 1.70 3.45 -12.95
C ASP A 41 1.97 2.00 -12.51
N LEU A 42 2.30 1.76 -11.24
CA LEU A 42 2.38 0.40 -10.65
C LEU A 42 1.07 -0.37 -10.77
N ILE A 43 -0.08 0.28 -10.52
CA ILE A 43 -1.41 -0.35 -10.69
C ILE A 43 -1.63 -0.77 -12.15
N LYS A 44 -1.18 0.05 -13.12
CA LYS A 44 -1.31 -0.28 -14.54
C LYS A 44 -0.43 -1.47 -14.91
N GLU A 45 0.79 -1.53 -14.40
CA GLU A 45 1.74 -2.62 -14.65
C GLU A 45 1.21 -3.96 -14.11
N ILE A 46 0.68 -4.00 -12.89
CA ILE A 46 0.15 -5.23 -12.27
C ILE A 46 -1.13 -5.73 -12.96
N LYS A 47 -1.93 -4.83 -13.55
CA LYS A 47 -3.20 -5.18 -14.23
C LYS A 47 -3.02 -5.57 -15.71
N SER A 48 -1.83 -5.35 -16.27
CA SER A 48 -1.51 -5.71 -17.66
C SER A 48 -1.20 -7.19 -17.76
#